data_AF-A0A1G2HKS5-F1
#
_entry.id   AF-A0A1G2HKS5-F1
#
_cell.length_a   1.000
_cell.length_b   1.000
_cell.length_c   1.000
_cell.angle_alpha   90.00
_cell.angle_beta   90.00
_cell.angle_gamma   90.00
#
_symmetry.space_group_name_H-M   'P 1'
#
loop_
_entity.id
_entity.type
_entity.pdbx_description
1 polymer ?
#
loop_
_entity_poly.entity_id
_entity_poly.type
_entity_poly.pdbx_seq_one_letter_code
_entity_poly.pdbx_strand_id
1 'polypeptide(L)' 'MDYRGYHIETKVYKDHETGKWVPRVTISATDEAKNFEETPVTWEEEFDTQEEAENFALDGIEFYIDEHF' A
#
# COMPACT_ATOMS: atom_id res chain seq x y z
N MET A 1 -0.85 -6.91 7.68
CA MET A 1 -0.05 -8.10 7.32
C MET A 1 1.40 -7.78 7.63
N ASP A 2 2.21 -8.74 8.07
CA ASP A 2 3.61 -8.49 8.38
C ASP A 2 4.51 -9.12 7.31
N TYR A 3 5.39 -8.33 6.70
CA TYR A 3 6.30 -8.75 5.64
C TYR A 3 7.69 -8.14 5.87
N ARG A 4 8.73 -8.97 5.93
CA ARG A 4 10.14 -8.54 6.14
C ARG A 4 10.37 -7.59 7.34
N GLY A 5 9.58 -7.72 8.41
CA GLY A 5 9.70 -6.82 9.59
C GLY A 5 8.97 -5.48 9.43
N TYR A 6 8.13 -5.35 8.40
CA TYR A 6 7.23 -4.23 8.18
C TYR A 6 5.78 -4.68 8.32
N HIS A 7 5.00 -3.91 9.05
CA HIS A 7 3.55 -3.95 9.04
C HIS A 7 3.04 -3.24 7.80
N ILE A 8 2.35 -3.98 6.96
CA ILE A 8 1.67 -3.50 5.77
C ILE A 8 0.19 -3.39 6.09
N GLU A 9 -0.33 -2.17 6.00
CA GLU A 9 -1.75 -1.88 6.02
C GLU A 9 -2.20 -1.46 4.61
N THR A 10 -2.87 -2.38 3.91
CA THR A 10 -3.48 -2.09 2.62
C THR A 10 -4.86 -1.47 2.83
N LYS A 11 -5.08 -0.33 2.21
CA LYS A 11 -6.36 0.38 2.18
C LYS A 11 -6.68 0.73 0.73
N VAL A 12 -7.96 0.89 0.47
CA VAL A 12 -8.46 1.38 -0.80
C VAL A 12 -9.53 2.41 -0.49
N TYR A 13 -9.54 3.49 -1.24
CA TYR A 13 -10.57 4.50 -1.12
C TYR A 13 -11.19 4.76 -2.48
N LYS A 14 -12.48 5.08 -2.47
CA LYS A 14 -13.18 5.44 -3.68
C LYS A 14 -12.99 6.94 -3.92
N ASP A 15 -12.39 7.27 -5.04
CA ASP A 15 -12.27 8.65 -5.48
C ASP A 15 -13.66 9.21 -5.80
N HIS A 16 -13.94 10.39 -5.24
CA HIS A 16 -15.25 11.02 -5.35
C HIS A 16 -15.44 11.76 -6.68
N GLU A 17 -14.37 12.11 -7.38
CA GLU A 17 -14.40 12.82 -8.65
C GLU A 17 -14.53 11.84 -9.81
N THR A 18 -13.76 10.74 -9.79
CA THR A 18 -13.75 9.74 -10.86
C THR A 18 -14.67 8.55 -10.58
N GLY A 19 -15.05 8.34 -9.32
CA GLY A 19 -15.86 7.19 -8.91
C GLY A 19 -15.10 5.87 -8.92
N LYS A 20 -13.77 5.90 -9.10
CA LYS A 20 -12.89 4.74 -9.16
C LYS A 20 -12.26 4.44 -7.81
N TRP A 21 -11.70 3.25 -7.66
CA TRP A 21 -10.98 2.80 -6.49
C TRP A 21 -9.50 3.07 -6.63
N VAL A 22 -8.93 3.74 -5.64
CA VAL A 22 -7.50 4.09 -5.60
C VAL A 22 -6.83 3.29 -4.49
N PRO A 23 -5.74 2.55 -4.80
CA PRO A 23 -4.97 1.82 -3.81
C PRO A 23 -4.13 2.77 -2.96
N ARG A 24 -4.09 2.48 -1.67
CA ARG A 24 -3.25 3.19 -0.69
C ARG A 24 -2.69 2.21 0.31
N VAL A 25 -1.37 2.09 0.36
CA VAL A 25 -0.72 1.21 1.32
C VAL A 25 0.09 2.03 2.29
N THR A 26 -0.03 1.70 3.57
CA THR A 26 0.78 2.29 4.62
C THR A 26 1.74 1.22 5.12
N ILE A 27 3.03 1.54 5.12
CA ILE A 27 4.09 0.69 5.64
C ILE A 27 4.58 1.27 6.96
N SER A 28 4.56 0.48 8.01
CA SER A 28 5.01 0.85 9.35
C SER A 28 5.96 -0.23 9.88
N ALA A 29 7.09 0.11 10.50
CA ALA A 29 8.01 -0.92 11.02
C ALA A 29 7.50 -1.56 12.33
N THR A 30 7.66 -2.88 12.52
CA THR A 30 7.07 -3.58 13.69
C THR A 30 7.93 -3.59 14.96
N ASP A 31 9.27 -3.56 14.91
CA ASP A 31 10.07 -3.71 16.15
C ASP A 31 11.46 -3.00 16.16
N GLU A 32 12.25 -3.05 15.08
CA GLU A 32 13.67 -2.59 15.13
C GLU A 32 14.06 -1.43 14.20
N ALA A 33 13.22 -1.04 13.24
CA ALA A 33 13.52 0.13 12.40
C ALA A 33 13.07 1.43 13.07
N LYS A 34 13.74 1.82 14.16
CA LYS A 34 13.49 3.07 14.92
C LYS A 34 13.66 4.37 14.10
N ASN A 35 13.95 4.30 12.80
CA ASN A 35 14.14 5.44 11.90
C ASN A 35 13.27 5.38 10.63
N PHE A 36 12.27 4.50 10.58
CA PHE A 36 11.37 4.47 9.42
C PHE A 36 10.16 5.38 9.67
N GLU A 37 10.13 6.54 9.01
CA GLU A 37 8.92 7.36 8.92
C GLU A 37 7.89 6.58 8.11
N GLU A 38 6.70 6.37 8.68
CA GLU A 38 5.59 5.72 7.99
C GLU A 38 5.40 6.35 6.62
N THR A 39 5.68 5.56 5.58
CA THR A 39 5.68 6.05 4.21
C THR A 39 4.41 5.55 3.54
N PRO A 40 3.42 6.43 3.32
CA PRO A 40 2.27 6.06 2.52
C PRO A 40 2.71 5.89 1.07
N VAL A 41 2.50 4.70 0.53
CA VAL A 41 2.67 4.42 -0.90
C VAL A 41 1.31 4.58 -1.56
N THR A 42 1.24 5.52 -2.48
CA THR A 42 0.06 5.77 -3.32
C THR A 42 0.46 5.56 -4.77
N TRP A 43 -0.34 4.81 -5.50
CA TRP A 43 -0.19 4.68 -6.95
C TRP A 43 -1.19 5.60 -7.63
N GLU A 44 -0.81 6.13 -8.78
CA GLU A 44 -1.71 6.94 -9.64
C GLU A 44 -2.74 6.09 -10.40
N GLU A 45 -2.71 4.77 -10.19
CA GLU A 45 -3.56 3.82 -10.89
C GLU A 45 -4.94 3.72 -10.24
N GLU A 46 -5.99 3.77 -11.07
CA GLU A 46 -7.37 3.77 -10.62
C GLU A 46 -8.12 2.56 -11.18
N PHE A 47 -8.93 1.91 -10.34
CA PHE A 47 -9.60 0.65 -10.66
C PHE A 47 -11.13 0.77 -10.60
N ASP A 48 -11.84 -0.03 -11.39
CA ASP A 48 -13.30 -0.05 -11.37
C ASP A 48 -13.86 -0.78 -10.13
N THR A 49 -13.10 -1.72 -9.58
CA THR A 49 -13.50 -2.51 -8.41
C THR A 49 -12.55 -2.36 -7.23
N GLN A 50 -13.10 -2.52 -6.02
CA GLN A 50 -12.33 -2.52 -4.78
C GLN A 50 -11.30 -3.65 -4.77
N GLU A 51 -11.72 -4.84 -5.20
CA GLU A 51 -10.89 -6.05 -5.21
C GLU A 51 -9.67 -5.91 -6.13
N GLU A 52 -9.82 -5.29 -7.31
CA GLU A 52 -8.68 -5.03 -8.20
C GLU A 52 -7.68 -4.06 -7.57
N ALA A 53 -8.17 -2.97 -6.96
CA ALA A 53 -7.31 -2.03 -6.26
C ALA A 53 -6.59 -2.68 -5.06
N GLU A 54 -7.26 -3.56 -4.31
CA GLU A 54 -6.64 -4.27 -3.17
C GLU A 54 -5.58 -5.28 -3.62
N ASN A 55 -5.85 -6.04 -4.68
CA ASN A 55 -4.86 -6.98 -5.21
C ASN A 55 -3.64 -6.25 -5.79
N PHE A 56 -3.86 -5.16 -6.52
CA PHE A 56 -2.77 -4.32 -7.03
C PHE A 56 -1.94 -3.71 -5.91
N ALA A 57 -2.60 -3.20 -4.86
CA ALA A 57 -1.94 -2.65 -3.68
C ALA A 57 -1.04 -3.69 -2.99
N LEU A 58 -1.50 -4.93 -2.86
CA LEU A 58 -0.75 -6.03 -2.26
C LEU A 58 0.46 -6.44 -3.12
N ASP A 59 0.27 -6.66 -4.41
CA ASP A 59 1.35 -7.06 -5.32
C ASP A 59 2.41 -5.94 -5.45
N GLY A 60 1.93 -4.70 -5.60
CA GLY A 60 2.79 -3.52 -5.72
C GLY A 60 3.60 -3.22 -4.46
N ILE A 61 3.05 -3.46 -3.26
CA ILE A 61 3.79 -3.18 -2.02
C ILE A 61 4.89 -4.21 -1.76
N GLU A 62 4.68 -5.48 -2.10
CA GLU A 62 5.72 -6.50 -1.98
C GLU A 62 6.90 -6.17 -2.89
N PHE A 63 6.63 -5.76 -4.14
CA PHE A 63 7.66 -5.31 -5.08
C PHE A 63 8.38 -4.04 -4.58
N TYR A 64 7.64 -3.05 -4.08
CA TYR A 64 8.22 -1.81 -3.57
C TYR A 64 9.15 -2.07 -2.39
N ILE A 65 8.74 -2.96 -1.46
CA ILE A 65 9.58 -3.33 -0.32
C ILE A 65 10.84 -4.05 -0.80
N ASP A 66 10.74 -4.98 -1.76
CA ASP A 66 11.90 -5.71 -2.28
C ASP A 66 12.94 -4.82 -2.99
N GLU A 67 12.48 -3.79 -3.72
CA GLU A 67 13.37 -2.86 -4.43
C GLU A 67 13.96 -1.77 -3.54
N HIS A 68 13.23 -1.29 -2.53
CA HIS A 68 13.64 -0.13 -1.72
C HIS A 68 14.24 -0.49 -0.34
N PHE A 69 14.04 -1.71 0.18
CA PHE A 69 14.45 -2.13 1.54
C PHE A 69 15.16 -3.48 1.59
#